data_AF-A0A9I9E4D5-F1
#
_entry.id   AF-A0A9I9E4D5-F1
#
_cell.length_a   1.000
_cell.length_b   1.000
_cell.length_c   1.000
_cell.angle_alpha   90.00
_cell.angle_beta   90.00
_cell.angle_gamma   90.00
#
_symmetry.space_group_name_H-M   'P 1'
#
loop_
_entity.id
_entity.type
_entity.pdbx_description
1 polymer ?
#
loop_
_entity_poly.entity_id
_entity_poly.type
_entity_poly.pdbx_seq_one_letter_code
_entity_poly.pdbx_strand_id
1 'polypeptide(L)'
;MLNKLLENLVVDLKSPFLAALTEDIHILPDFHGNRLSMNLIAPWIRSPISDPKAKGVIYGLTLDTSEQQLSILYLATVQAIAYGTRHIVEHSNSHGHKVL
;
A
#
# COMPACT_ATOMS: atom_id res chain seq x y z
N MET A 1 6.47 -4.02 -18.44
CA MET A 1 7.14 -5.31 -18.20
C MET A 1 6.50 -6.03 -17.02
N LEU A 2 6.55 -5.49 -15.79
CA LEU A 2 5.94 -6.13 -14.60
C LEU A 2 4.40 -6.28 -14.67
N ASN A 3 3.67 -5.27 -15.16
CA ASN A 3 2.21 -5.40 -15.31
C ASN A 3 1.79 -6.57 -16.21
N LYS A 4 2.57 -6.84 -17.27
CA LYS A 4 2.32 -7.97 -18.16
C LYS A 4 2.58 -9.31 -17.47
N LEU A 5 3.59 -9.37 -16.60
CA LEU A 5 3.84 -10.56 -15.77
C LEU A 5 2.69 -10.80 -14.79
N LEU A 6 2.17 -9.74 -14.18
CA LEU A 6 1.00 -9.84 -13.31
C LEU A 6 -0.24 -10.35 -14.05
N GLU A 7 -0.52 -9.83 -15.25
CA GLU A 7 -1.63 -10.31 -16.10
C GLU A 7 -1.51 -11.81 -16.41
N ASN A 8 -0.30 -12.27 -16.75
CA ASN A 8 -0.04 -13.69 -16.97
C ASN A 8 -0.24 -14.51 -15.69
N LEU A 9 0.27 -14.03 -14.55
CA LEU A 9 0.14 -14.70 -13.25
C LEU A 9 -1.31 -14.87 -12.81
N VAL A 10 -2.19 -13.90 -13.09
CA VAL A 10 -3.63 -14.04 -12.82
C VAL A 10 -4.19 -15.26 -13.55
N VAL A 11 -3.82 -15.46 -14.81
CA VAL A 11 -4.28 -16.60 -15.63
C VAL A 11 -3.66 -17.91 -15.13
N ASP A 12 -2.34 -17.93 -14.92
CA ASP A 12 -1.59 -19.14 -14.54
C ASP A 12 -2.03 -19.68 -13.18
N LEU A 13 -2.23 -18.79 -12.20
CA LEU A 13 -2.66 -19.13 -10.85
C LEU A 13 -4.19 -19.22 -10.71
N LYS A 14 -4.95 -18.95 -11.79
CA LYS A 14 -6.42 -18.88 -11.79
C LYS A 14 -6.97 -17.96 -10.68
N SER A 15 -6.27 -16.85 -10.46
CA SER A 15 -6.64 -15.87 -9.45
C SER A 15 -7.95 -15.17 -9.87
N PRO A 16 -8.90 -14.93 -8.95
CA PRO A 16 -10.19 -14.35 -9.29
C PRO A 16 -10.10 -12.90 -9.79
N PHE A 17 -9.10 -12.14 -9.33
CA PHE A 17 -8.82 -10.77 -9.75
C PHE A 17 -7.37 -10.39 -9.43
N LEU A 18 -6.85 -9.36 -10.10
CA LEU A 18 -5.44 -8.95 -10.00
C LEU A 18 -4.98 -8.72 -8.55
N ALA A 19 -5.79 -8.01 -7.76
CA ALA A 19 -5.46 -7.69 -6.38
C ALA A 19 -5.40 -8.90 -5.42
N ALA A 20 -5.92 -10.06 -5.80
CA ALA A 20 -5.82 -11.28 -4.98
C ALA A 20 -4.42 -11.93 -5.06
N LEU A 21 -3.57 -11.54 -6.02
CA LEU A 21 -2.20 -12.06 -6.12
C LEU A 21 -1.31 -11.70 -4.91
N THR A 22 -1.73 -10.75 -4.09
CA THR A 22 -1.00 -10.25 -2.91
C THR A 22 -1.69 -10.66 -1.60
N GLU A 23 -2.56 -11.66 -1.62
CA GLU A 23 -3.30 -12.14 -0.44
C GLU A 23 -2.35 -12.46 0.73
N ASP A 24 -1.21 -13.08 0.45
CA ASP A 24 -0.22 -13.44 1.47
C ASP A 24 0.92 -12.42 1.65
N ILE A 25 0.96 -11.35 0.83
CA ILE A 25 2.03 -10.34 0.86
C ILE A 25 1.47 -8.96 1.16
N HIS A 26 1.95 -8.39 2.25
CA HIS A 26 1.52 -7.07 2.71
C HIS A 26 2.71 -6.16 2.97
N ILE A 27 2.55 -4.89 2.60
CA ILE A 27 3.59 -3.88 2.74
C ILE A 27 3.05 -2.72 3.58
N LEU A 28 3.75 -2.40 4.65
CA LEU A 28 3.64 -1.11 5.32
C LEU A 28 4.64 -0.15 4.66
N PRO A 29 4.19 0.91 3.96
CA PRO A 29 5.07 1.70 3.11
C PRO A 29 5.84 2.81 3.87
N ASP A 30 5.88 2.75 5.20
CA ASP A 30 6.52 3.74 6.09
C ASP A 30 8.06 3.68 6.07
N PHE A 31 8.68 3.41 4.92
CA PHE A 31 10.14 3.30 4.76
C PHE A 31 10.89 4.60 5.09
N HIS A 32 10.22 5.74 4.96
CA HIS A 32 10.74 7.08 5.31
C HIS A 32 10.07 7.66 6.57
N GLY A 33 9.51 6.80 7.43
CA GLY A 33 8.63 7.23 8.50
C GLY A 33 7.24 7.58 7.99
N ASN A 34 6.27 7.56 8.89
CA ASN A 34 4.94 8.04 8.61
C ASN A 34 4.93 9.55 8.86
N ARG A 35 4.67 10.35 7.82
CA ARG A 35 4.91 11.80 7.84
C ARG A 35 4.22 12.47 9.03
N LEU A 36 5.01 12.85 10.03
CA LEU A 36 4.59 13.70 11.14
C LEU A 36 4.25 15.07 10.58
N SER A 37 3.05 15.52 10.89
CA SER A 37 2.37 16.46 10.03
C SER A 37 1.93 17.71 10.78
N MET A 38 2.91 18.51 11.18
CA MET A 38 2.66 19.81 11.82
C MET A 38 2.35 20.86 10.72
N ASN A 39 1.16 20.80 10.10
CA ASN A 39 0.62 21.98 9.39
C ASN A 39 -0.38 22.68 10.30
N LEU A 40 -0.12 23.95 10.55
CA LEU A 40 -1.05 24.81 11.29
C LEU A 40 -2.30 25.16 10.46
N ILE A 41 -2.28 24.89 9.14
CA ILE A 41 -3.26 25.41 8.17
C ILE A 41 -4.35 24.39 7.79
N ALA A 42 -4.08 23.09 7.91
CA ALA A 42 -5.05 22.02 7.61
C ALA A 42 -4.65 20.69 8.29
N PRO A 43 -4.79 20.57 9.63
CA PRO A 43 -4.40 19.38 10.38
C PRO A 43 -5.10 18.08 9.95
N TRP A 44 -6.29 18.17 9.32
CA TRP A 44 -7.15 17.04 8.94
C TRP A 44 -6.82 16.35 7.61
N ILE A 45 -5.98 16.93 6.73
CA ILE A 45 -5.60 16.33 5.42
C ILE A 45 -4.32 15.47 5.56
N ARG A 46 -4.01 14.97 6.75
CA ARG A 46 -2.68 14.43 7.07
C ARG A 46 -2.74 13.02 7.66
N SER A 47 -1.59 12.35 7.62
CA SER A 47 -1.49 10.95 8.02
C SER A 47 -1.89 10.76 9.49
N PRO A 48 -2.85 9.86 9.79
CA PRO A 48 -3.48 9.77 11.12
C PRO A 48 -2.51 9.38 12.25
N ILE A 49 -1.44 8.65 11.93
CA ILE A 49 -0.50 8.10 12.93
C ILE A 49 0.67 9.05 13.18
N SER A 50 1.12 9.80 12.16
CA SER A 50 2.15 10.84 12.27
C SER A 50 3.41 10.42 13.06
N ASP A 51 3.90 9.18 12.91
CA ASP A 51 5.13 8.69 13.55
C ASP A 51 6.35 8.73 12.60
N PRO A 52 7.28 9.67 12.77
CA PRO A 52 8.45 9.81 11.90
C PRO A 52 9.49 8.71 12.14
N LYS A 53 9.35 7.93 13.22
CA LYS A 53 10.21 6.78 13.52
C LYS A 53 9.66 5.47 12.96
N ALA A 54 8.42 5.48 12.42
CA ALA A 54 7.84 4.32 11.79
C ALA A 54 8.78 3.76 10.72
N LYS A 55 8.76 2.44 10.57
CA LYS A 55 9.60 1.72 9.62
C LYS A 55 8.70 0.93 8.68
N GLY A 56 9.11 0.87 7.42
CA GLY A 56 8.46 0.02 6.45
C GLY A 56 8.61 -1.45 6.84
N VAL A 57 7.56 -2.21 6.57
CA VAL A 57 7.51 -3.65 6.84
C VAL A 57 7.07 -4.33 5.55
N ILE A 58 7.73 -5.44 5.23
CA ILE A 58 7.27 -6.37 4.21
C ILE A 58 6.97 -7.68 4.94
N TYR A 59 5.73 -8.12 4.87
CA TYR A 59 5.26 -9.37 5.47
C TYR A 59 4.94 -10.38 4.37
N GLY A 60 5.17 -11.66 4.65
CA GLY A 60 4.89 -12.76 3.70
C GLY A 60 6.02 -13.08 2.72
N LEU A 61 7.26 -12.67 3.00
CA LEU A 61 8.40 -13.00 2.15
C LEU A 61 8.68 -14.52 2.17
N THR A 62 8.92 -15.06 0.98
CA THR A 62 9.41 -16.43 0.75
C THR A 62 10.86 -16.38 0.28
N LEU A 63 11.48 -17.55 0.05
CA LEU A 63 12.82 -17.65 -0.55
C LEU A 63 12.82 -17.43 -2.09
N ASP A 64 11.67 -17.14 -2.70
CA ASP A 64 11.57 -16.92 -4.13
C ASP A 64 12.21 -15.57 -4.53
N THR A 65 13.14 -15.61 -5.48
CA THR A 65 13.83 -14.45 -6.03
C THR A 65 13.51 -14.23 -7.52
N SER A 66 12.43 -14.83 -8.01
CA SER A 66 11.98 -14.73 -9.40
C SER A 66 11.48 -13.34 -9.77
N GLU A 67 11.46 -13.02 -11.08
CA GLU A 67 10.81 -11.80 -11.57
C GLU A 67 9.30 -11.78 -11.29
N GLN A 68 8.67 -12.96 -11.17
CA GLN A 68 7.26 -13.09 -10.79
C GLN A 68 7.05 -12.59 -9.36
N GLN A 69 7.90 -13.01 -8.43
CA GLN A 69 7.85 -12.52 -7.05
C GLN A 69 8.11 -11.01 -6.96
N LEU A 70 9.02 -10.47 -7.76
CA LEU A 70 9.22 -9.02 -7.86
C LEU A 70 7.96 -8.29 -8.35
N SER A 71 7.23 -8.87 -9.31
CA SER A 71 5.98 -8.30 -9.81
C SER A 71 4.87 -8.27 -8.73
N ILE A 72 4.79 -9.29 -7.89
CA ILE A 72 3.86 -9.36 -6.75
C ILE A 72 4.23 -8.31 -5.69
N LEU A 73 5.51 -8.18 -5.34
CA LEU A 73 5.99 -7.13 -4.42
C LEU A 73 5.69 -5.73 -4.94
N TYR A 74 5.83 -5.51 -6.25
CA TYR A 74 5.45 -4.27 -6.90
C TYR A 74 3.94 -4.00 -6.74
N LEU A 75 3.08 -4.99 -7.00
CA LEU A 75 1.63 -4.86 -6.82
C LEU A 75 1.25 -4.56 -5.37
N ALA A 76 1.85 -5.28 -4.41
CA ALA A 76 1.62 -5.06 -2.98
C ALA A 76 2.02 -3.65 -2.55
N THR A 77 3.07 -3.08 -3.16
CA THR A 77 3.51 -1.71 -2.90
C THR A 77 2.48 -0.69 -3.40
N VAL A 78 1.93 -0.90 -4.60
CA VAL A 78 0.87 -0.04 -5.16
C VAL A 78 -0.38 -0.08 -4.28
N GLN A 79 -0.78 -1.26 -3.82
CA GLN A 79 -1.92 -1.41 -2.91
C GLN A 79 -1.67 -0.75 -1.56
N ALA A 80 -0.47 -0.88 -1.00
CA ALA A 80 -0.09 -0.23 0.26
C ALA A 80 -0.27 1.29 0.21
N ILE A 81 0.14 1.92 -0.91
CA ILE A 81 -0.06 3.36 -1.14
C ILE A 81 -1.55 3.70 -1.29
N ALA A 82 -2.31 2.87 -1.99
CA ALA A 82 -3.75 3.05 -2.14
C ALA A 82 -4.48 2.96 -0.79
N TYR A 83 -4.13 2.01 0.07
CA TYR A 83 -4.67 1.89 1.42
C TYR A 83 -4.28 3.07 2.30
N GLY A 84 -3.03 3.54 2.23
CA GLY A 84 -2.61 4.76 2.92
C GLY A 84 -3.43 5.99 2.49
N THR A 85 -3.72 6.10 1.19
CA THR A 85 -4.58 7.18 0.65
C THR A 85 -6.01 7.07 1.17
N ARG A 86 -6.58 5.86 1.17
CA ARG A 86 -7.90 5.60 1.74
C ARG A 86 -7.97 5.99 3.21
N HIS A 87 -6.95 5.66 4.01
CA HIS A 87 -6.88 6.02 5.42
C HIS A 87 -6.90 7.55 5.64
N ILE A 88 -6.22 8.32 4.79
CA ILE A 88 -6.25 9.79 4.83
C ILE A 88 -7.66 10.31 4.49
N VAL A 89 -8.31 9.76 3.46
CA VAL A 89 -9.66 10.16 3.05
C VAL A 89 -10.67 9.85 4.15
N GLU A 90 -10.64 8.66 4.73
CA GLU A 90 -11.53 8.26 5.83
C GLU A 90 -11.33 9.15 7.06
N HIS A 91 -10.07 9.45 7.40
CA HIS A 91 -9.76 10.38 8.49
C HIS A 91 -10.33 11.78 8.22
N SER A 92 -10.13 12.32 7.02
CA SER A 92 -10.69 13.61 6.61
C SER A 92 -12.22 13.63 6.69
N ASN A 93 -12.87 12.57 6.21
CA ASN A 93 -14.34 12.42 6.24
C ASN A 93 -14.90 12.35 7.66
N SER A 94 -14.21 11.67 8.58
CA SER A 94 -14.61 11.62 9.99
C SER A 94 -14.55 12.97 10.72
N HIS A 95 -13.77 13.93 10.21
CA HIS A 95 -13.64 15.28 10.76
C HIS A 95 -14.53 16.32 10.05
N GLY A 96 -15.53 15.86 9.28
CA GLY A 96 -16.54 16.72 8.67
C GLY A 96 -16.16 17.33 7.31
N HIS A 97 -15.01 16.97 6.76
CA HIS A 97 -14.63 17.33 5.39
C HIS A 97 -15.19 16.30 4.43
N LYS A 98 -16.03 16.68 3.46
CA LYS A 98 -16.43 15.76 2.38
C LYS A 98 -15.31 15.67 1.34
N VAL A 99 -14.42 14.71 1.53
CA VAL A 99 -13.45 14.30 0.51
C VAL A 99 -14.01 13.02 -0.11
N LEU A 100 -14.55 13.19 -1.33
CA LEU A 100 -15.36 12.24 -2.10
C LEU A 100 -16.83 12.11 -1.64
#